data_AF-A0A9E5IWI3-F1
#
_entry.id   AF-A0A9E5IWI3-F1
#
_cell.length_a   1.000
_cell.length_b   1.000
_cell.length_c   1.000
_cell.angle_alpha   90.00
_cell.angle_beta   90.00
_cell.angle_gamma   90.00
#
_symmetry.space_group_name_H-M   'P 1'
#
loop_
_entity.id
_entity.type
_entity.pdbx_description
1 polymer ?
#
loop_
_entity_poly.entity_id
_entity_poly.type
_entity_poly.pdbx_seq_one_letter_code
_entity_poly.pdbx_strand_id
1 'polypeptide(L)'
;MNGGALLLAPNSIIEDAAPSAVILIKNMATALHGKKLHDVCLYAHAPCLVATEAGMNILQTIKDVVEAKQAVREKLASTITNLRVHIFYHVDYGIVNRKRKMRTYRINKKRWEEVMSMLPPAS
;
A
#
# COMPACT_ATOMS: atom_id res chain seq x y z
N MET A 1 6.14 -12.90 -3.99
CA MET A 1 5.06 -12.57 -3.03
C MET A 1 4.02 -11.78 -3.78
N ASN A 2 2.80 -12.31 -3.87
CA ASN A 2 1.68 -11.62 -4.51
C ASN A 2 0.97 -10.78 -3.43
N GLY A 3 0.46 -9.59 -3.76
CA GLY A 3 -0.25 -8.71 -2.80
C GLY A 3 0.54 -7.50 -2.33
N GLY A 4 1.88 -7.50 -2.44
CA GLY A 4 2.73 -6.32 -2.30
C GLY A 4 2.48 -5.51 -1.01
N ALA A 5 2.18 -4.22 -1.14
CA ALA A 5 1.92 -3.35 0.00
C ALA A 5 0.65 -3.70 0.79
N LEU A 6 -0.30 -4.41 0.19
CA LEU A 6 -1.55 -4.80 0.86
C LEU A 6 -1.30 -5.83 1.97
N LEU A 7 -0.23 -6.62 1.86
CA LEU A 7 0.17 -7.58 2.90
C LEU A 7 0.63 -6.89 4.20
N LEU A 8 1.04 -5.62 4.12
CA LEU A 8 1.55 -4.85 5.26
C LEU A 8 0.43 -4.20 6.09
N ALA A 9 -0.83 -4.25 5.61
CA ALA A 9 -1.96 -3.74 6.36
C ALA A 9 -2.27 -4.69 7.54
N PRO A 10 -2.41 -4.19 8.78
CA PRO A 10 -2.63 -5.04 9.96
C PRO A 10 -3.87 -5.93 9.85
N ASN A 11 -4.91 -5.45 9.18
CA ASN A 11 -6.18 -6.15 9.00
C ASN A 11 -6.39 -6.58 7.54
N SER A 12 -5.30 -6.83 6.80
CA SER A 12 -5.37 -7.32 5.43
C SER A 12 -6.16 -8.63 5.38
N ILE A 13 -7.13 -8.71 4.48
CA ILE A 13 -7.92 -9.92 4.24
C ILE A 13 -7.22 -10.90 3.28
N ILE A 14 -6.03 -10.54 2.80
CA ILE A 14 -5.22 -11.40 1.93
C ILE A 14 -4.62 -12.52 2.77
N GLU A 15 -4.73 -13.75 2.27
CA GLU A 15 -4.13 -14.94 2.90
C GLU A 15 -2.62 -14.75 3.10
N ASP A 16 -2.09 -15.25 4.22
CA ASP A 16 -0.69 -15.13 4.62
C ASP A 16 -0.14 -13.68 4.74
N ALA A 17 -1.00 -12.67 4.83
CA ALA A 17 -0.57 -11.28 4.99
C ALA A 17 0.33 -11.08 6.21
N ALA A 18 -0.09 -11.57 7.39
CA ALA A 18 0.66 -11.41 8.63
C ALA A 18 2.10 -12.00 8.59
N PRO A 19 2.30 -13.29 8.25
CA PRO A 19 3.67 -13.84 8.15
C PRO A 19 4.48 -13.15 7.04
N SER A 20 3.84 -12.81 5.91
CA SER A 20 4.51 -12.07 4.83
C SER A 20 4.94 -10.67 5.24
N ALA A 21 4.13 -9.96 6.04
CA ALA A 21 4.43 -8.62 6.54
C ALA A 21 5.71 -8.61 7.39
N VAL A 22 5.88 -9.61 8.26
CA VAL A 22 7.08 -9.76 9.10
C VAL A 22 8.33 -9.85 8.22
N ILE A 23 8.29 -10.70 7.19
CA ILE A 23 9.42 -10.88 6.27
C ILE A 23 9.68 -9.60 5.46
N LEU A 24 8.63 -8.94 4.96
CA LEU A 24 8.75 -7.70 4.20
C LEU A 24 9.35 -6.57 5.04
N ILE A 25 8.89 -6.39 6.28
CA ILE A 25 9.43 -5.38 7.21
C ILE A 25 10.90 -5.65 7.51
N LYS A 26 11.28 -6.91 7.76
CA LYS A 26 12.68 -7.29 7.98
C LYS A 26 13.53 -6.96 6.76
N ASN A 27 13.08 -7.31 5.56
CA ASN A 27 13.79 -7.03 4.31
C ASN A 27 13.91 -5.52 4.05
N MET A 28 12.86 -4.75 4.33
CA MET A 28 12.90 -3.29 4.26
C MET A 28 13.95 -2.72 5.22
N ALA A 29 13.96 -3.14 6.49
CA ALA A 29 14.94 -2.68 7.47
C ALA A 29 16.39 -2.95 7.00
N THR A 30 16.66 -4.17 6.56
CA THR A 30 17.98 -4.56 6.03
C THR A 30 18.38 -3.72 4.82
N ALA A 31 17.46 -3.50 3.87
CA ALA A 31 17.75 -2.70 2.68
C ALA A 31 17.98 -1.22 3.02
N LEU A 32 17.17 -0.65 3.91
CA LEU A 32 17.27 0.75 4.34
C LEU A 32 18.60 1.00 5.05
N HIS A 33 19.00 0.13 5.97
CA HIS A 33 20.30 0.20 6.64
C HIS A 33 21.47 0.00 5.67
N GLY A 34 21.48 -1.12 4.94
CA GLY A 34 22.61 -1.49 4.09
C GLY A 34 22.86 -0.49 2.96
N LYS A 35 21.81 0.17 2.47
CA LYS A 35 21.90 1.16 1.38
C LYS A 35 21.79 2.61 1.85
N LYS A 36 21.74 2.86 3.16
CA LYS A 36 21.55 4.20 3.76
C LYS A 36 20.37 4.96 3.14
N LEU A 37 19.24 4.26 2.97
CA LEU A 37 18.02 4.82 2.41
C LEU A 37 17.09 5.26 3.54
N HIS A 38 16.31 6.30 3.29
CA HIS A 38 15.32 6.84 4.22
C HIS A 38 13.90 6.80 3.65
N ASP A 39 13.73 6.37 2.41
CA ASP A 39 12.43 6.38 1.73
C ASP A 39 11.94 4.96 1.49
N VAL A 40 10.69 4.72 1.84
CA VAL A 40 9.92 3.54 1.45
C VAL A 40 8.77 3.99 0.58
N CYS A 41 8.66 3.41 -0.61
CA CYS A 41 7.54 3.64 -1.52
C CYS A 41 6.68 2.37 -1.56
N LEU A 42 5.47 2.49 -1.04
CA LEU A 42 4.46 1.44 -1.08
C LEU A 42 3.59 1.62 -2.33
N TYR A 43 3.44 0.56 -3.10
CA TYR A 43 2.62 0.54 -4.31
C TYR A 43 1.47 -0.45 -4.16
N ALA A 44 0.26 0.01 -4.42
CA ALA A 44 -0.87 -0.84 -4.80
C ALA A 44 -1.20 -0.60 -6.27
N HIS A 45 -1.90 -1.55 -6.90
CA HIS A 45 -2.32 -1.42 -8.28
C HIS A 45 -3.78 -1.86 -8.48
N ALA A 46 -4.41 -1.35 -9.54
CA ALA A 46 -5.72 -1.78 -10.02
C ALA A 46 -5.66 -2.01 -11.55
N PRO A 47 -6.22 -3.11 -12.06
CA PRO A 47 -6.73 -4.25 -11.29
C PRO A 47 -5.58 -5.01 -10.61
N CYS A 48 -5.80 -5.50 -9.39
CA CYS A 48 -4.87 -6.38 -8.68
C CYS A 48 -5.50 -7.75 -8.52
N LEU A 49 -4.86 -8.78 -9.10
CA LEU A 49 -5.39 -10.15 -9.08
C LEU A 49 -5.66 -10.61 -7.65
N VAL A 50 -4.68 -10.45 -6.75
CA VAL A 50 -4.81 -10.84 -5.33
C VAL A 50 -5.93 -10.08 -4.63
N ALA A 51 -6.05 -8.78 -4.87
CA ALA A 51 -7.12 -7.98 -4.28
C ALA A 51 -8.49 -8.46 -4.79
N THR A 52 -8.61 -8.75 -6.09
CA THR A 52 -9.83 -9.28 -6.70
C THR A 52 -10.17 -10.67 -6.14
N GLU A 53 -9.20 -11.58 -6.04
CA GLU A 53 -9.38 -12.93 -5.47
C GLU A 53 -9.82 -12.86 -4.01
N ALA A 54 -9.32 -11.89 -3.25
CA ALA A 54 -9.73 -11.61 -1.89
C ALA A 54 -11.07 -10.84 -1.77
N GLY A 55 -11.75 -10.52 -2.88
CA GLY A 55 -13.02 -9.78 -2.88
C GLY A 55 -12.88 -8.30 -2.51
N MET A 56 -11.68 -7.73 -2.56
CA MET A 56 -11.42 -6.33 -2.22
C MET A 56 -11.85 -5.40 -3.35
N ASN A 57 -12.58 -4.34 -3.00
CA ASN A 57 -12.82 -3.22 -3.90
C ASN A 57 -11.69 -2.18 -3.83
N ILE A 58 -11.73 -1.19 -4.74
CA ILE A 58 -10.71 -0.13 -4.79
C ILE A 58 -10.59 0.65 -3.48
N LEU A 59 -11.70 0.95 -2.80
CA LEU A 59 -11.69 1.70 -1.54
C LEU A 59 -10.97 0.91 -0.45
N GLN A 60 -11.23 -0.40 -0.36
CA GLN A 60 -10.56 -1.29 0.57
C GLN A 60 -9.06 -1.34 0.28
N THR A 61 -8.65 -1.49 -0.98
CA THR A 61 -7.20 -1.51 -1.32
C THR A 61 -6.49 -0.20 -0.99
N ILE A 62 -7.16 0.95 -1.14
CA ILE A 62 -6.60 2.24 -0.75
C ILE A 62 -6.50 2.35 0.76
N LYS A 63 -7.55 1.97 1.49
CA LYS A 63 -7.55 1.92 2.96
C LYS A 63 -6.38 1.08 3.47
N ASP A 64 -6.23 -0.14 2.96
CA ASP A 64 -5.17 -1.06 3.35
C ASP A 64 -3.79 -0.48 3.07
N VAL A 65 -3.57 0.17 1.92
CA VAL A 65 -2.27 0.81 1.64
C VAL A 65 -1.98 1.99 2.58
N VAL A 66 -3.01 2.72 3.01
CA VAL A 66 -2.89 3.81 3.99
C VAL A 66 -2.55 3.25 5.37
N GLU A 67 -3.18 2.15 5.79
CA GLU A 67 -2.89 1.44 7.03
C GLU A 67 -1.49 0.81 7.01
N ALA A 68 -1.09 0.20 5.89
CA ALA A 68 0.25 -0.33 5.67
C ALA A 68 1.33 0.73 5.85
N LYS A 69 1.11 1.97 5.37
CA LYS A 69 2.02 3.08 5.62
C LYS A 69 2.22 3.36 7.11
N GLN A 70 1.15 3.29 7.90
CA GLN A 70 1.23 3.49 9.34
C GLN A 70 2.02 2.35 9.99
N ALA A 71 1.70 1.09 9.65
CA ALA A 71 2.39 -0.09 10.16
C ALA A 71 3.90 -0.07 9.86
N VAL A 72 4.29 0.28 8.62
CA VAL A 72 5.71 0.42 8.23
C VAL A 72 6.41 1.49 9.06
N ARG A 73 5.76 2.64 9.27
CA ARG A 73 6.34 3.72 10.10
C ARG A 73 6.56 3.24 11.53
N GLU A 74 5.55 2.65 12.15
CA GLU A 74 5.63 2.19 13.54
C GLU A 74 6.70 1.11 13.72
N LYS A 75 6.76 0.13 12.82
CA LYS A 75 7.72 -0.98 12.91
C LYS A 75 9.16 -0.58 12.61
N LEU A 76 9.38 0.47 11.82
CA LEU A 76 10.72 0.90 11.41
C LEU A 76 11.21 2.20 12.06
N ALA A 77 10.36 2.92 12.79
CA ALA A 77 10.72 4.21 13.41
C ALA A 77 11.88 4.12 14.41
N SER A 78 11.99 3.00 15.15
CA SER A 78 13.10 2.77 16.08
C SER A 78 14.42 2.44 15.38
N THR A 79 14.36 2.03 14.11
CA THR A 79 15.50 1.50 13.36
C THR A 79 16.05 2.53 12.36
N ILE A 80 15.18 3.37 11.81
CA ILE A 80 15.50 4.30 10.71
C ILE A 80 15.11 5.73 11.10
N THR A 81 16.12 6.54 11.45
CA THR A 81 15.91 7.98 11.64
C THR A 81 15.48 8.64 10.33
N ASN A 82 14.56 9.61 10.41
CA ASN A 82 14.03 10.36 9.27
C ASN A 82 13.31 9.51 8.20
N LEU A 83 12.73 8.38 8.58
CA LEU A 83 11.98 7.52 7.66
C LEU A 83 10.80 8.27 7.00
N ARG A 84 10.78 8.25 5.67
CA ARG A 84 9.70 8.76 4.83
C ARG A 84 9.01 7.59 4.15
N VAL A 85 7.70 7.49 4.36
CA VAL A 85 6.87 6.46 3.71
C VAL A 85 5.87 7.13 2.77
N HIS A 86 5.99 6.81 1.49
CA HIS A 86 5.13 7.29 0.40
C HIS A 86 4.23 6.16 -0.07
N ILE A 87 3.01 6.49 -0.46
CA ILE A 87 2.02 5.54 -0.97
C ILE A 87 1.59 5.96 -2.36
N PHE A 88 1.59 5.01 -3.29
CA PHE A 88 1.22 5.19 -4.68
C PHE A 88 0.20 4.14 -5.08
N TYR A 89 -0.69 4.54 -5.98
CA TYR A 89 -1.72 3.68 -6.52
C TYR A 89 -1.68 3.73 -8.04
N HIS A 90 -1.32 2.60 -8.64
CA HIS A 90 -1.21 2.46 -10.08
C HIS A 90 -2.52 1.94 -10.67
N VAL A 91 -3.10 2.64 -11.63
CA VAL A 91 -4.31 2.21 -12.32
C VAL A 91 -3.97 1.91 -13.77
N ASP A 92 -4.14 0.64 -14.17
CA ASP A 92 -4.12 0.20 -15.55
C ASP A 92 -5.55 0.22 -16.09
N TYR A 93 -5.83 1.15 -17.00
CA TYR A 93 -7.13 1.29 -17.65
C TYR A 93 -7.27 0.37 -18.87
N GLY A 94 -6.28 -0.49 -19.14
CA GLY A 94 -6.25 -1.33 -20.32
C GLY A 94 -6.02 -0.53 -21.61
N ILE A 95 -6.57 -1.01 -22.72
CA ILE A 95 -6.45 -0.37 -24.02
C ILE A 95 -7.59 0.64 -24.20
N VAL A 96 -7.23 1.92 -24.31
CA VAL A 96 -8.15 3.03 -24.60
C VAL A 96 -7.68 3.69 -25.89
N ASN A 97 -8.56 3.83 -26.89
CA ASN A 97 -8.22 4.42 -28.20
C ASN A 97 -6.98 3.78 -28.85
N ARG A 98 -6.91 2.44 -28.85
CA ARG A 98 -5.79 1.63 -29.38
C ARG A 98 -4.43 1.86 -28.69
N LYS A 99 -4.42 2.49 -27.52
CA LYS A 99 -3.21 2.71 -26.72
C LYS A 99 -3.42 2.18 -25.30
N ARG A 100 -2.41 1.52 -24.73
CA ARG A 100 -2.45 1.14 -23.32
C ARG A 100 -2.41 2.40 -22.46
N LYS A 101 -3.37 2.55 -21.55
CA LYS A 101 -3.51 3.72 -20.69
C LYS A 101 -3.28 3.32 -19.25
N MET A 102 -2.26 3.89 -18.62
CA MET A 102 -1.98 3.71 -17.21
C MET A 102 -1.81 5.07 -16.53
N ARG A 103 -2.06 5.12 -15.22
CA ARG A 103 -1.74 6.30 -14.41
C ARG A 103 -1.38 5.91 -12.99
N THR A 104 -0.33 6.50 -12.46
CA THR A 104 0.05 6.35 -11.04
C THR A 104 -0.33 7.60 -10.28
N TYR A 105 -1.03 7.43 -9.17
CA TYR A 105 -1.44 8.50 -8.27
C TYR A 105 -0.66 8.40 -6.97
N ARG A 106 -0.18 9.52 -6.45
CA ARG A 106 0.31 9.58 -5.07
C ARG A 106 -0.90 9.74 -4.15
N ILE A 107 -1.00 8.87 -3.16
CA ILE A 107 -2.06 8.99 -2.14
C ILE A 107 -1.53 9.87 -0.99
N ASN A 108 -2.31 10.87 -0.61
CA ASN A 108 -2.04 11.68 0.58
C ASN A 108 -3.00 11.24 1.69
N LYS A 109 -2.46 10.83 2.85
CA LYS A 109 -3.23 10.36 4.01
C LYS A 109 -4.27 11.40 4.46
N LYS A 110 -3.87 12.67 4.58
CA LYS A 110 -4.79 13.75 4.99
C LYS A 110 -5.96 13.87 4.01
N ARG A 111 -5.66 13.85 2.71
CA ARG A 111 -6.70 13.94 1.66
C ARG A 111 -7.61 12.71 1.66
N TRP A 112 -7.06 11.53 1.95
CA TRP A 112 -7.85 10.31 2.09
C TRP A 112 -8.81 10.40 3.28
N GLU A 113 -8.34 10.85 4.44
CA GLU A 113 -9.17 11.05 5.64
C GLU A 113 -10.31 12.06 5.38
N GLU A 114 -10.03 13.16 4.69
CA GLU A 114 -11.04 14.14 4.26
C GLU A 114 -12.10 13.53 3.33
N VAL A 115 -11.71 12.68 2.38
CA VAL A 115 -12.66 12.03 1.48
C VAL A 115 -13.52 11.02 2.25
N MET A 116 -12.91 10.23 3.14
CA MET A 116 -13.63 9.24 3.92
C MET A 116 -14.65 9.86 4.89
N SER A 117 -14.40 11.06 5.42
CA SER A 117 -15.38 11.76 6.26
C SER A 117 -16.57 12.35 5.48
N MET A 118 -16.44 12.48 4.16
CA MET A 118 -17.52 12.94 3.27
C MET A 118 -18.39 11.79 2.75
N LEU A 119 -17.92 10.54 2.85
CA LEU A 119 -18.69 9.39 2.41
C LEU A 119 -19.71 9.00 3.50
N PRO A 120 -20.93 8.59 3.11
CA PRO A 120 -21.90 8.07 4.07
C PRO A 120 -21.31 6.84 4.79
N PRO A 121 -21.67 6.60 6.06
CA PRO A 121 -21.24 5.40 6.77
C PRO A 121 -21.65 4.17 5.97
N ALA A 122 -20.73 3.21 5.85
CA ALA A 122 -21.02 1.95 5.19
C ALA A 122 -22.19 1.26 5.92
N SER A 123 -23.30 1.04 5.20
CA SER A 123 -24.50 0.33 5.62
C SER A 123 -24.24 -1.17 5.79
#